data_AF-G8JX40-F1
#
_entry.id   AF-G8JX40-F1
#
_cell.length_a   1.000
_cell.length_b   1.000
_cell.length_c   1.000
_cell.angle_alpha   90.00
_cell.angle_beta   90.00
_cell.angle_gamma   90.00
#
_symmetry.space_group_name_H-M   'P 1'
#
loop_
_entity.id
_entity.type
_entity.pdbx_description
1 polymer ?
#
loop_
_entity_poly.entity_id
_entity_poly.type
_entity_poly.pdbx_seq_one_letter_code
_entity_poly.pdbx_strand_id
1 'polypeptide(L)'
;MPFRPKSNHSLRDGDRLRHILVNWRKRFLSPKRRRTQLTLFSMLAFSLFSIYVFAYWLYGVKSHVETLPAKHGHYKHSVNSVVPFICPSTKHLDELKERGVPFLFTRRIDEHGNSRYVIKEDDVPLSAKEKNELKDPYLIAKRDFLDSGKLVYRKKTDHPEIVIVTLIDFDSYDKDTVIKIIQNRVNYATQHKYGTYIRWAQEFIPLVERQSVQESYEFMKPLIIRAAFFAFPYAKYFWFIDQNGLIVKMDFSLDQFLVPKILNQFILRGTSIVKGSNIKSYAELPANRVKIIIPQTKDMELVTDSFIVAPGLYGKAFLDYLSDPLVRNSQWDSMASSIGHMLQWHPKMLARTALVHSKVIAARYNYDREPEKKGDLYWYSMEDPVILFHGCRERGSCVSDINSFVQK
;
A
#
# COMPACT_ATOMS: atom_id res chain seq x y z
N MET A 1 -38.00 23.18 44.50
CA MET A 1 -38.79 22.04 45.06
C MET A 1 -38.25 20.75 44.44
N PRO A 2 -37.75 19.78 45.22
CA PRO A 2 -37.19 18.55 44.68
C PRO A 2 -38.25 17.45 44.56
N PHE A 3 -38.24 16.74 43.44
CA PHE A 3 -39.06 15.56 43.17
C PHE A 3 -38.54 14.35 43.97
N ARG A 4 -39.40 13.72 44.77
CA ARG A 4 -39.18 12.40 45.38
C ARG A 4 -40.02 11.35 44.64
N PRO A 5 -39.46 10.22 44.18
CA PRO A 5 -40.24 9.03 43.91
C PRO A 5 -40.34 8.16 45.18
N LYS A 6 -41.54 7.67 45.47
CA LYS A 6 -41.83 6.69 46.53
C LYS A 6 -41.29 5.31 46.11
N SER A 7 -40.44 4.72 46.95
CA SER A 7 -40.12 3.29 46.88
C SER A 7 -41.09 2.51 47.75
N ASN A 8 -41.80 1.56 47.15
CA ASN A 8 -42.50 0.49 47.85
C ASN A 8 -42.23 -0.80 47.06
N HIS A 9 -41.25 -1.59 47.51
CA HIS A 9 -41.21 -3.01 47.19
C HIS A 9 -40.71 -3.78 48.41
N SER A 10 -41.57 -4.68 48.88
CA SER A 10 -41.34 -5.55 50.01
C SER A 10 -40.21 -6.53 49.72
N LEU A 11 -39.20 -6.55 50.59
CA LEU A 11 -38.21 -7.62 50.70
C LEU A 11 -38.89 -8.88 51.23
N ARG A 12 -39.24 -9.81 50.35
CA ARG A 12 -39.68 -11.16 50.74
C ARG A 12 -39.29 -12.19 49.67
N ASP A 13 -38.00 -12.33 49.39
CA ASP A 13 -37.53 -13.41 48.50
C ASP A 13 -36.06 -13.87 48.73
N GLY A 14 -35.52 -13.66 49.94
CA GLY A 14 -34.15 -14.07 50.30
C GLY A 14 -33.99 -15.53 50.77
N ASP A 15 -35.04 -16.13 51.33
CA ASP A 15 -34.92 -17.41 52.04
C ASP A 15 -34.99 -18.65 51.14
N ARG A 16 -35.71 -18.56 50.00
CA ARG A 16 -35.80 -19.69 49.05
C ARG A 16 -34.48 -19.94 48.32
N LEU A 17 -33.81 -18.87 47.87
CA LEU A 17 -32.53 -18.98 47.16
C LEU A 17 -31.41 -19.51 48.08
N ARG A 18 -31.40 -19.10 49.35
CA ARG A 18 -30.48 -19.67 50.35
C ARG A 18 -30.71 -21.16 50.57
N HIS A 19 -31.96 -21.62 50.67
CA HIS A 19 -32.26 -23.04 50.84
C HIS A 19 -31.86 -23.89 49.63
N ILE A 20 -32.06 -23.37 48.41
CA ILE A 20 -31.67 -24.05 47.17
C ILE A 20 -30.13 -24.17 47.10
N LEU A 21 -29.40 -23.10 47.40
CA LEU A 21 -27.93 -23.10 47.40
C LEU A 21 -27.33 -24.02 48.47
N VAL A 22 -27.91 -24.05 49.68
CA VAL A 22 -27.46 -24.94 50.76
C VAL A 22 -27.72 -26.41 50.44
N ASN A 23 -28.86 -26.74 49.82
CA ASN A 23 -29.15 -28.10 49.38
C ASN A 23 -28.30 -28.53 48.18
N TRP A 24 -27.98 -27.60 47.27
CA TRP A 24 -27.00 -27.84 46.21
C TRP A 24 -25.61 -28.14 46.78
N ARG A 25 -25.15 -27.35 47.75
CA ARG A 25 -23.84 -27.54 48.40
C ARG A 25 -23.75 -28.86 49.14
N LYS A 26 -24.81 -29.28 49.85
CA LYS A 26 -24.89 -30.59 50.53
C LYS A 26 -24.91 -31.77 49.55
N ARG A 27 -25.51 -31.63 48.37
CA ARG A 27 -25.49 -32.67 47.31
C ARG A 27 -24.09 -32.89 46.71
N PHE A 28 -23.21 -31.89 46.72
CA PHE A 28 -21.84 -31.98 46.21
C PHE A 28 -20.78 -32.40 47.26
N LEU A 29 -21.14 -32.50 48.54
CA LEU A 29 -20.18 -32.72 49.65
C LEU A 29 -20.18 -34.13 50.24
N SER A 30 -20.82 -35.13 49.61
CA SER A 30 -20.65 -36.51 50.09
C SER A 30 -19.29 -37.08 49.63
N PRO A 31 -18.41 -37.53 50.55
CA PRO A 31 -17.03 -37.90 50.23
C PRO A 31 -16.93 -39.11 49.27
N LYS A 32 -17.89 -40.04 49.33
CA LYS A 32 -17.97 -41.16 48.38
C LYS A 32 -18.29 -40.71 46.95
N ARG A 33 -19.15 -39.69 46.77
CA ARG A 33 -19.59 -39.23 45.44
C ARG A 33 -18.59 -38.27 44.79
N ARG A 34 -17.78 -37.57 45.60
CA ARG A 34 -16.67 -36.73 45.13
C ARG A 34 -15.57 -37.55 44.46
N ARG A 35 -15.25 -38.75 44.99
CA ARG A 35 -14.32 -39.69 44.34
C ARG A 35 -14.85 -40.18 43.00
N THR A 36 -16.11 -40.59 42.92
CA THR A 36 -16.73 -41.04 41.65
C THR A 36 -16.86 -39.92 40.62
N GLN A 37 -17.10 -38.68 41.05
CA GLN A 37 -17.14 -37.51 40.16
C GLN A 37 -15.74 -37.17 39.65
N LEU A 38 -14.71 -37.18 40.51
CA LEU A 38 -13.32 -36.95 40.09
C LEU A 38 -12.84 -38.00 39.08
N THR A 39 -13.18 -39.28 39.29
CA THR A 39 -12.84 -40.34 38.33
C THR A 39 -13.59 -40.16 37.00
N LEU A 40 -14.86 -39.77 37.04
CA LEU A 40 -15.64 -39.49 35.82
C LEU A 40 -15.08 -38.29 35.05
N PHE A 41 -14.79 -37.16 35.71
CA PHE A 41 -14.19 -36.01 35.05
C PHE A 41 -12.78 -36.29 34.53
N SER A 42 -11.99 -37.09 35.25
CA SER A 42 -10.67 -37.51 34.81
C SER A 42 -10.74 -38.43 33.58
N MET A 43 -11.67 -39.39 33.55
CA MET A 43 -11.88 -40.23 32.36
C MET A 43 -12.38 -39.42 31.16
N LEU A 44 -13.24 -38.44 31.38
CA LEU A 44 -13.80 -37.60 30.31
C LEU A 44 -12.73 -36.65 29.75
N ALA A 45 -11.90 -36.07 30.60
CA ALA A 45 -10.75 -35.26 30.19
C ALA A 45 -9.71 -36.11 29.44
N PHE A 46 -9.43 -37.33 29.90
CA PHE A 46 -8.54 -38.26 29.21
C PHE A 46 -9.10 -38.66 27.85
N SER A 47 -10.39 -38.98 27.76
CA SER A 47 -11.06 -39.28 26.49
C SER A 47 -10.99 -38.12 25.50
N LEU A 48 -11.26 -36.88 25.95
CA LEU A 48 -11.17 -35.70 25.09
C LEU A 48 -9.72 -35.45 24.63
N PHE A 49 -8.74 -35.65 25.51
CA PHE A 49 -7.33 -35.52 25.16
C PHE A 49 -6.89 -36.61 24.17
N SER A 50 -7.29 -37.86 24.37
CA SER A 50 -7.02 -38.95 23.45
C SER A 50 -7.68 -38.72 22.09
N ILE A 51 -8.91 -38.22 22.04
CA ILE A 51 -9.58 -37.83 20.79
C ILE A 51 -8.81 -36.68 20.11
N TYR A 52 -8.36 -35.68 20.85
CA TYR A 52 -7.57 -34.58 20.30
C TYR A 52 -6.23 -35.05 19.71
N VAL A 53 -5.49 -35.90 20.44
CA VAL A 53 -4.22 -36.46 19.96
C VAL A 53 -4.44 -37.39 18.77
N PHE A 54 -5.50 -38.21 18.80
CA PHE A 54 -5.83 -39.11 17.70
C PHE A 54 -6.30 -38.34 16.46
N ALA A 55 -7.07 -37.27 16.62
CA ALA A 55 -7.44 -36.36 15.54
C ALA A 55 -6.20 -35.63 14.98
N TYR A 56 -5.28 -35.18 15.85
CA TYR A 56 -4.03 -34.57 15.43
C TYR A 56 -3.15 -35.55 14.64
N TRP A 57 -3.12 -36.82 15.03
CA TRP A 57 -2.36 -37.87 14.36
C TRP A 57 -3.00 -38.31 13.03
N LEU A 58 -4.32 -38.49 12.97
CA LEU A 58 -5.02 -38.88 11.74
C LEU A 58 -5.12 -37.77 10.71
N TYR A 59 -5.40 -36.54 11.14
CA TYR A 59 -5.64 -35.43 10.21
C TYR A 59 -4.40 -34.61 9.93
N GLY A 60 -3.38 -34.69 10.79
CA GLY A 60 -2.18 -33.87 10.70
C GLY A 60 -2.48 -32.38 10.77
N VAL A 61 -1.50 -31.57 11.16
CA VAL A 61 -1.52 -30.17 10.72
C VAL A 61 -1.19 -30.23 9.23
N LYS A 62 -2.21 -30.35 8.37
CA LYS A 62 -2.02 -29.93 6.98
C LYS A 62 -1.56 -28.49 7.08
N SER A 63 -0.29 -28.23 6.77
CA SER A 63 0.10 -26.86 6.47
C SER A 63 -0.89 -26.42 5.41
N HIS A 64 -1.62 -25.33 5.67
CA HIS A 64 -2.28 -24.64 4.60
C HIS A 64 -1.15 -24.21 3.67
N VAL A 65 -0.84 -25.04 2.69
CA VAL A 65 -0.27 -24.56 1.45
C VAL A 65 -1.34 -23.62 0.94
N GLU A 66 -1.17 -22.32 1.20
CA GLU A 66 -1.99 -21.29 0.59
C GLU A 66 -1.87 -21.53 -0.92
N THR A 67 -2.84 -22.24 -1.49
CA THR A 67 -3.07 -22.24 -2.93
C THR A 67 -3.57 -20.85 -3.25
N LEU A 68 -2.60 -19.97 -3.41
CA LEU A 68 -2.68 -18.69 -4.06
C LEU A 68 -3.68 -18.82 -5.23
N PRO A 69 -4.80 -18.04 -5.27
CA PRO A 69 -5.76 -18.14 -6.35
C PRO A 69 -5.07 -18.06 -7.71
N ALA A 70 -5.55 -18.82 -8.70
CA ALA A 70 -4.90 -18.95 -10.00
C ALA A 70 -4.62 -17.60 -10.71
N LYS A 71 -5.34 -16.54 -10.34
CA LYS A 71 -5.14 -15.18 -10.80
C LYS A 71 -4.48 -14.33 -9.71
N HIS A 72 -3.26 -13.88 -9.99
CA HIS A 72 -2.59 -12.84 -9.24
C HIS A 72 -2.12 -11.75 -10.21
N GLY A 73 -2.60 -10.52 -10.04
CA GLY A 73 -2.33 -9.39 -10.94
C GLY A 73 -3.38 -9.20 -12.04
N HIS A 74 -3.09 -8.30 -12.99
CA HIS A 74 -4.01 -7.92 -14.08
C HIS A 74 -3.99 -8.91 -15.26
N TYR A 75 -2.89 -9.64 -15.44
CA TYR A 75 -2.68 -10.59 -16.53
C TYR A 75 -2.60 -12.03 -16.00
N LYS A 76 -3.02 -13.00 -16.80
CA LYS A 76 -2.88 -14.44 -16.50
C LYS A 76 -1.44 -14.92 -16.67
N HIS A 77 -0.71 -14.33 -17.62
CA HIS A 77 0.67 -14.67 -17.92
C HIS A 77 1.63 -13.69 -17.23
N SER A 78 2.72 -14.22 -16.68
CA SER A 78 3.80 -13.44 -16.08
C SER A 78 5.14 -13.83 -16.68
N VAL A 79 6.03 -12.85 -16.84
CA VAL A 79 7.39 -13.04 -17.32
C VAL A 79 8.35 -12.81 -16.16
N ASN A 80 9.21 -13.78 -15.86
CA ASN A 80 10.19 -13.62 -14.80
C ASN A 80 11.31 -12.67 -15.27
N SER A 81 11.48 -11.56 -14.57
CA SER A 81 12.66 -10.71 -14.69
C SER A 81 13.86 -11.37 -14.02
N VAL A 82 15.02 -11.26 -14.66
CA VAL A 82 16.30 -11.75 -14.13
C VAL A 82 16.88 -10.79 -13.09
N VAL A 83 16.59 -9.49 -13.24
CA VAL A 83 17.08 -8.42 -12.36
C VAL A 83 15.94 -7.80 -11.56
N PRO A 84 16.21 -7.26 -10.36
CA PRO A 84 15.18 -6.62 -9.52
C PRO A 84 14.81 -5.21 -10.00
N PHE A 85 15.12 -4.84 -11.25
CA PHE A 85 14.79 -3.56 -11.85
C PHE A 85 13.74 -3.75 -12.94
N ILE A 86 12.47 -3.53 -12.60
CA ILE A 86 11.35 -3.58 -13.54
C ILE A 86 11.01 -2.14 -13.91
N CYS A 87 11.46 -1.72 -15.10
CA CYS A 87 11.24 -0.38 -15.63
C CYS A 87 10.70 -0.47 -17.06
N PRO A 88 9.87 0.48 -17.51
CA PRO A 88 9.42 0.48 -18.89
C PRO A 88 10.56 0.85 -19.84
N SER A 89 10.49 0.35 -21.08
CA SER A 89 11.41 0.76 -22.14
C SER A 89 11.12 2.19 -22.57
N THR A 90 12.13 3.06 -22.55
CA THR A 90 12.04 4.43 -23.07
C THR A 90 12.39 4.52 -24.56
N LYS A 91 12.85 3.42 -25.18
CA LYS A 91 13.30 3.43 -26.59
C LYS A 91 12.20 3.92 -27.52
N HIS A 92 10.99 3.41 -27.31
CA HIS A 92 9.82 3.65 -28.16
C HIS A 92 8.83 4.67 -27.59
N LEU A 93 9.31 5.59 -26.76
CA LEU A 93 8.46 6.57 -26.09
C LEU A 93 7.77 7.51 -27.09
N ASP A 94 8.45 7.87 -28.17
CA ASP A 94 7.94 8.80 -29.16
C ASP A 94 6.76 8.15 -29.94
N GLU A 95 6.89 6.87 -30.29
CA GLU A 95 5.85 6.06 -30.91
C GLU A 95 4.64 5.86 -29.99
N LEU A 96 4.87 5.70 -28.68
CA LEU A 96 3.80 5.60 -27.68
C LEU A 96 3.02 6.90 -27.57
N LYS A 97 3.70 8.04 -27.54
CA LYS A 97 3.07 9.37 -27.49
C LYS A 97 2.26 9.68 -28.74
N GLU A 98 2.81 9.37 -29.92
CA GLU A 98 2.14 9.65 -31.19
C GLU A 98 0.81 8.90 -31.32
N ARG A 99 0.77 7.64 -30.88
CA ARG A 99 -0.40 6.77 -31.01
C ARG A 99 -1.34 6.81 -29.81
N GLY A 100 -0.80 7.07 -28.63
CA GLY A 100 -1.52 7.14 -27.37
C GLY A 100 -2.26 5.85 -26.97
N VAL A 101 -3.14 6.00 -25.99
CA VAL A 101 -3.93 4.93 -25.37
C VAL A 101 -4.81 4.12 -26.35
N PRO A 102 -5.49 4.73 -27.35
CA PRO A 102 -6.34 3.98 -28.28
C PRO A 102 -5.60 2.88 -29.05
N PHE A 103 -4.30 3.04 -29.25
CA PHE A 103 -3.47 2.04 -29.91
C PHE A 103 -3.08 0.88 -28.99
N LEU A 104 -3.02 1.12 -27.67
CA LEU A 104 -2.56 0.15 -26.68
C LEU A 104 -3.66 -0.84 -26.29
N PHE A 105 -4.89 -0.37 -26.15
CA PHE A 105 -6.01 -1.17 -25.65
C PHE A 105 -7.18 -1.25 -26.61
N THR A 106 -7.93 -2.35 -26.54
CA THR A 106 -9.20 -2.46 -27.25
C THR A 106 -10.24 -1.62 -26.54
N ARG A 107 -10.94 -0.77 -27.29
CA ARG A 107 -12.08 -0.01 -26.83
C ARG A 107 -13.36 -0.84 -27.02
N ARG A 108 -14.12 -1.05 -25.95
CA ARG A 108 -15.46 -1.68 -25.99
C ARG A 108 -16.52 -0.62 -25.73
N ILE A 109 -17.71 -0.85 -26.25
CA ILE A 109 -18.89 -0.01 -26.03
C ILE A 109 -19.91 -0.90 -25.33
N ASP A 110 -20.47 -0.43 -24.22
CA ASP A 110 -21.51 -1.13 -23.49
C ASP A 110 -22.90 -0.89 -24.13
N GLU A 111 -23.93 -1.56 -23.60
CA GLU A 111 -25.31 -1.45 -24.07
C GLU A 111 -25.89 -0.03 -23.91
N HIS A 112 -25.28 0.80 -23.06
CA HIS A 112 -25.66 2.18 -22.81
C HIS A 112 -24.86 3.18 -23.66
N GLY A 113 -24.00 2.71 -24.57
CA GLY A 113 -23.17 3.55 -25.42
C GLY A 113 -21.92 4.10 -24.73
N ASN A 114 -21.65 3.75 -23.47
CA ASN A 114 -20.42 4.16 -22.80
C ASN A 114 -19.27 3.34 -23.33
N SER A 115 -18.15 4.01 -23.58
CA SER A 115 -16.99 3.35 -24.12
C SER A 115 -15.83 3.28 -23.15
N ARG A 116 -15.23 2.10 -23.03
CA ARG A 116 -14.16 1.80 -22.07
C ARG A 116 -13.06 0.98 -22.72
N TYR A 117 -11.82 1.29 -22.41
CA TYR A 117 -10.67 0.45 -22.70
C TYR A 117 -10.69 -0.78 -21.79
N VAL A 118 -10.32 -1.93 -22.36
CA VAL A 118 -10.28 -3.20 -21.63
C VAL A 118 -8.92 -3.87 -21.73
N ILE A 119 -8.50 -4.51 -20.64
CA ILE A 119 -7.31 -5.36 -20.63
C ILE A 119 -7.67 -6.71 -21.23
N LYS A 120 -6.81 -7.19 -22.13
CA LYS A 120 -6.83 -8.57 -22.59
C LYS A 120 -6.02 -9.42 -21.60
N GLU A 121 -6.70 -10.00 -20.61
CA GLU A 121 -6.04 -10.71 -19.49
C GLU A 121 -5.24 -11.94 -19.93
N ASP A 122 -5.64 -12.56 -21.04
CA ASP A 122 -5.02 -13.73 -21.67
C ASP A 122 -3.98 -13.38 -22.75
N ASP A 123 -3.56 -12.11 -22.84
CA ASP A 123 -2.50 -11.72 -23.78
C ASP A 123 -1.16 -12.36 -23.41
N VAL A 124 -0.69 -13.25 -24.29
CA VAL A 124 0.57 -14.00 -24.13
C VAL A 124 1.75 -13.07 -24.45
N PRO A 125 2.78 -12.99 -23.57
CA PRO A 125 3.99 -12.23 -23.87
C PRO A 125 4.75 -12.82 -25.07
N LEU A 126 5.36 -11.97 -25.89
CA LEU A 126 6.13 -12.44 -27.03
C LEU A 126 7.46 -13.06 -26.60
N SER A 127 7.85 -14.14 -27.27
CA SER A 127 9.18 -14.72 -27.16
C SER A 127 10.24 -13.80 -27.79
N ALA A 128 11.51 -13.97 -27.39
CA ALA A 128 12.61 -13.18 -27.94
C ALA A 128 12.73 -13.31 -29.47
N LYS A 129 12.40 -14.48 -30.03
CA LYS A 129 12.39 -14.72 -31.48
C LYS A 129 11.29 -13.90 -32.16
N GLU A 130 10.06 -13.97 -31.66
CA GLU A 130 8.93 -13.22 -32.21
C GLU A 130 9.15 -11.71 -32.12
N LYS A 131 9.76 -11.22 -31.04
CA LYS A 131 10.13 -9.81 -30.90
C LYS A 131 11.12 -9.35 -31.98
N ASN A 132 12.10 -10.19 -32.33
CA ASN A 132 13.08 -9.87 -33.37
C ASN A 132 12.50 -9.93 -34.79
N GLU A 133 11.39 -10.64 -35.00
CA GLU A 133 10.71 -10.74 -36.30
C GLU A 133 9.78 -9.54 -36.57
N LEU A 134 9.39 -8.80 -35.52
CA LEU A 134 8.62 -7.56 -35.67
C LEU A 134 9.47 -6.47 -36.33
N LYS A 135 8.94 -5.87 -37.40
CA LYS A 135 9.60 -4.78 -38.14
C LYS A 135 8.92 -3.43 -37.97
N ASP A 136 7.63 -3.41 -37.64
CA ASP A 136 6.87 -2.18 -37.47
C ASP A 136 7.21 -1.56 -36.09
N PRO A 137 7.79 -0.34 -36.05
CA PRO A 137 8.18 0.30 -34.80
C PRO A 137 7.01 0.52 -33.83
N TYR A 138 5.80 0.77 -34.33
CA TYR A 138 4.62 0.94 -33.48
C TYR A 138 4.18 -0.39 -32.86
N LEU A 139 4.23 -1.49 -33.62
CA LEU A 139 3.90 -2.81 -33.07
C LEU A 139 4.94 -3.27 -32.04
N ILE A 140 6.22 -2.96 -32.26
CA ILE A 140 7.28 -3.17 -31.26
C ILE A 140 6.96 -2.36 -30.00
N ALA A 141 6.68 -1.06 -30.13
CA ALA A 141 6.34 -0.17 -29.01
C ALA A 141 5.15 -0.70 -28.18
N LYS A 142 4.06 -1.09 -28.86
CA LYS A 142 2.87 -1.65 -28.20
C LYS A 142 3.20 -2.94 -27.46
N ARG A 143 4.00 -3.83 -28.06
CA ARG A 143 4.33 -5.11 -27.44
C ARG A 143 5.28 -4.95 -26.26
N ASP A 144 6.25 -4.07 -26.37
CA ASP A 144 7.11 -3.72 -25.23
C ASP A 144 6.31 -3.11 -24.09
N PHE A 145 5.36 -2.21 -24.38
CA PHE A 145 4.43 -1.66 -23.40
C PHE A 145 3.63 -2.78 -22.69
N LEU A 146 2.91 -3.61 -23.45
CA LEU A 146 2.05 -4.66 -22.89
C LEU A 146 2.83 -5.74 -22.14
N ASP A 147 4.02 -6.11 -22.62
CA ASP A 147 4.84 -7.16 -22.00
C ASP A 147 5.57 -6.67 -20.75
N SER A 148 5.99 -5.40 -20.70
CA SER A 148 6.51 -4.78 -19.47
C SER A 148 5.48 -4.88 -18.34
N GLY A 149 4.19 -4.82 -18.74
CA GLY A 149 2.98 -5.13 -18.01
C GLY A 149 3.05 -6.36 -17.09
N LYS A 150 3.75 -7.39 -17.58
CA LYS A 150 3.68 -8.79 -17.11
C LYS A 150 4.95 -9.21 -16.36
N LEU A 151 5.94 -8.33 -16.24
CA LEU A 151 7.21 -8.62 -15.57
C LEU A 151 7.02 -8.81 -14.06
N VAL A 152 7.62 -9.87 -13.52
CA VAL A 152 7.65 -10.18 -12.08
C VAL A 152 9.04 -10.64 -11.66
N TYR A 153 9.44 -10.36 -10.43
CA TYR A 153 10.72 -10.79 -9.86
C TYR A 153 10.48 -11.73 -8.66
N ARG A 154 10.55 -13.05 -8.92
CA ARG A 154 10.21 -14.09 -7.94
C ARG A 154 11.41 -14.85 -7.38
N LYS A 155 12.63 -14.31 -7.50
CA LYS A 155 13.82 -14.91 -6.90
C LYS A 155 13.68 -14.89 -5.38
N LYS A 156 13.74 -16.06 -4.73
CA LYS A 156 13.60 -16.17 -3.26
C LYS A 156 14.91 -15.86 -2.52
N THR A 157 16.04 -16.18 -3.13
CA THR A 157 17.37 -15.90 -2.57
C THR A 157 17.84 -14.52 -3.01
N ASP A 158 18.46 -13.77 -2.10
CA ASP A 158 19.03 -12.45 -2.41
C ASP A 158 18.00 -11.51 -3.08
N HIS A 159 16.78 -11.47 -2.51
CA HIS A 159 15.72 -10.59 -2.96
C HIS A 159 15.83 -9.22 -2.30
N PRO A 160 15.40 -8.14 -2.98
CA PRO A 160 15.35 -6.83 -2.36
C PRO A 160 14.26 -6.79 -1.28
N GLU A 161 14.61 -6.33 -0.08
CA GLU A 161 13.61 -6.12 0.99
C GLU A 161 12.78 -4.86 0.78
N ILE A 162 13.28 -3.91 -0.01
CA ILE A 162 12.65 -2.64 -0.31
C ILE A 162 12.51 -2.50 -1.82
N VAL A 163 11.35 -2.04 -2.27
CA VAL A 163 11.08 -1.75 -3.69
C VAL A 163 10.60 -0.32 -3.84
N ILE A 164 11.25 0.43 -4.72
CA ILE A 164 10.82 1.78 -5.09
C ILE A 164 9.78 1.66 -6.19
N VAL A 165 8.65 2.33 -6.01
CA VAL A 165 7.51 2.29 -6.92
C VAL A 165 7.31 3.67 -7.52
N THR A 166 7.28 3.77 -8.84
CA THR A 166 7.04 5.04 -9.54
C THR A 166 6.04 4.83 -10.67
N LEU A 167 5.02 5.67 -10.71
CA LEU A 167 4.13 5.78 -11.86
C LEU A 167 4.65 6.92 -12.74
N ILE A 168 4.71 6.71 -14.05
CA ILE A 168 5.11 7.76 -15.00
C ILE A 168 4.00 7.91 -16.04
N ASP A 169 3.48 9.12 -16.20
CA ASP A 169 2.67 9.48 -17.34
C ASP A 169 3.59 9.79 -18.52
N PHE A 170 3.59 8.91 -19.52
CA PHE A 170 4.47 9.05 -20.67
C PHE A 170 4.15 10.29 -21.51
N ASP A 171 2.96 10.88 -21.39
CA ASP A 171 2.55 12.08 -22.13
C ASP A 171 2.96 13.38 -21.42
N SER A 172 3.26 13.31 -20.12
CA SER A 172 3.53 14.49 -19.28
C SER A 172 4.96 15.04 -19.40
N TYR A 173 5.92 14.25 -19.88
CA TYR A 173 7.34 14.60 -19.88
C TYR A 173 8.04 14.24 -21.18
N ASP A 174 9.04 15.02 -21.58
CA ASP A 174 9.94 14.66 -22.68
C ASP A 174 10.79 13.43 -22.34
N LYS A 175 11.38 12.81 -23.37
CA LYS A 175 12.12 11.55 -23.26
C LYS A 175 13.32 11.65 -22.33
N ASP A 176 14.04 12.76 -22.35
CA ASP A 176 15.22 12.97 -21.53
C ASP A 176 14.83 13.10 -20.05
N THR A 177 13.78 13.87 -19.75
CA THR A 177 13.24 13.98 -18.39
C THR A 177 12.77 12.62 -17.84
N VAL A 178 12.05 11.82 -18.65
CA VAL A 178 11.63 10.46 -18.25
C VAL A 178 12.85 9.57 -17.95
N ILE A 179 13.88 9.60 -18.81
CA ILE A 179 15.12 8.83 -18.60
C ILE A 179 15.78 9.24 -17.28
N LYS A 180 15.88 10.55 -16.99
CA LYS A 180 16.46 11.07 -15.75
C LYS A 180 15.70 10.61 -14.51
N ILE A 181 14.36 10.63 -14.53
CA ILE A 181 13.54 10.12 -13.43
C ILE A 181 13.81 8.62 -13.20
N ILE A 182 13.80 7.81 -14.26
CA ILE A 182 14.05 6.37 -14.17
C ILE A 182 15.47 6.11 -13.62
N GLN A 183 16.49 6.79 -14.16
CA GLN A 183 17.88 6.67 -13.72
C GLN A 183 18.03 7.07 -12.26
N ASN A 184 17.38 8.14 -11.80
CA ASN A 184 17.41 8.54 -10.39
C ASN A 184 16.95 7.39 -9.47
N ARG A 185 15.84 6.72 -9.80
CA ARG A 185 15.34 5.58 -9.01
C ARG A 185 16.26 4.37 -9.10
N VAL A 186 16.74 4.03 -10.30
CA VAL A 186 17.61 2.87 -10.52
C VAL A 186 18.97 3.06 -9.84
N ASN A 187 19.56 4.24 -9.91
CA ASN A 187 20.85 4.54 -9.28
C ASN A 187 20.76 4.40 -7.75
N TYR A 188 19.72 4.99 -7.15
CA TYR A 188 19.50 4.88 -5.72
C TYR A 188 19.22 3.42 -5.31
N ALA A 189 18.37 2.71 -6.05
CA ALA A 189 18.08 1.30 -5.77
C ALA A 189 19.33 0.42 -5.89
N THR A 190 20.19 0.68 -6.89
CA THR A 190 21.44 -0.05 -7.08
C THR A 190 22.39 0.15 -5.90
N GLN A 191 22.54 1.39 -5.43
CA GLN A 191 23.41 1.74 -4.30
C GLN A 191 23.00 1.01 -3.01
N HIS A 192 21.70 0.87 -2.76
CA HIS A 192 21.16 0.25 -1.53
C HIS A 192 20.71 -1.20 -1.69
N LYS A 193 20.90 -1.82 -2.87
CA LYS A 193 20.42 -3.17 -3.22
C LYS A 193 18.90 -3.33 -3.09
N TYR A 194 18.16 -2.28 -3.44
CA TYR A 194 16.71 -2.29 -3.51
C TYR A 194 16.23 -2.70 -4.92
N GLY A 195 14.94 -3.00 -5.04
CA GLY A 195 14.28 -3.20 -6.32
C GLY A 195 13.64 -1.91 -6.84
N THR A 196 13.36 -1.86 -8.14
CA THR A 196 12.52 -0.82 -8.74
C THR A 196 11.32 -1.46 -9.45
N TYR A 197 10.17 -0.81 -9.32
CA TYR A 197 8.95 -1.13 -10.05
C TYR A 197 8.36 0.15 -10.60
N ILE A 198 8.76 0.47 -11.82
CA ILE A 198 8.33 1.67 -12.55
C ILE A 198 7.41 1.21 -13.67
N ARG A 199 6.28 1.89 -13.86
CA ARG A 199 5.28 1.55 -14.88
C ARG A 199 4.66 2.79 -15.49
N TRP A 200 4.11 2.66 -16.69
CA TRP A 200 3.38 3.76 -17.31
C TRP A 200 2.00 3.92 -16.67
N ALA A 201 1.56 5.15 -16.43
CA ALA A 201 0.24 5.46 -15.92
C ALA A 201 -0.86 4.92 -16.85
N GLN A 202 -0.62 5.00 -18.16
CA GLN A 202 -1.51 4.54 -19.21
C GLN A 202 -1.87 3.05 -19.07
N GLU A 203 -1.02 2.23 -18.46
CA GLU A 203 -1.29 0.80 -18.24
C GLU A 203 -2.51 0.56 -17.35
N PHE A 204 -2.84 1.52 -16.48
CA PHE A 204 -3.91 1.40 -15.51
C PHE A 204 -5.23 2.04 -15.98
N ILE A 205 -5.25 2.69 -17.16
CA ILE A 205 -6.46 3.30 -17.72
C ILE A 205 -7.65 2.34 -17.79
N PRO A 206 -7.50 1.09 -18.27
CA PRO A 206 -8.63 0.15 -18.31
C PRO A 206 -9.22 -0.19 -16.94
N LEU A 207 -8.51 0.11 -15.86
CA LEU A 207 -8.92 -0.20 -14.49
C LEU A 207 -9.65 0.96 -13.81
N VAL A 208 -9.67 2.15 -14.43
CA VAL A 208 -10.24 3.39 -13.89
C VAL A 208 -11.45 3.88 -14.67
N GLU A 209 -12.49 4.34 -13.99
CA GLU A 209 -13.78 4.60 -14.62
C GLU A 209 -13.79 5.84 -15.50
N ARG A 210 -12.97 6.85 -15.18
CA ARG A 210 -12.82 8.08 -15.98
C ARG A 210 -12.05 7.87 -17.29
N GLN A 211 -11.35 6.74 -17.44
CA GLN A 211 -10.63 6.38 -18.68
C GLN A 211 -9.62 7.45 -19.16
N SER A 212 -9.08 8.24 -18.23
CA SER A 212 -8.17 9.37 -18.46
C SER A 212 -7.05 9.32 -17.43
N VAL A 213 -5.79 9.46 -17.87
CA VAL A 213 -4.65 9.56 -16.95
C VAL A 213 -4.83 10.78 -16.06
N GLN A 214 -5.12 11.95 -16.65
CA GLN A 214 -5.20 13.21 -15.92
C GLN A 214 -6.22 13.17 -14.77
N GLU A 215 -7.41 12.62 -15.03
CA GLU A 215 -8.49 12.59 -14.03
C GLU A 215 -8.32 11.46 -13.01
N SER A 216 -7.52 10.44 -13.31
CA SER A 216 -7.43 9.23 -12.49
C SER A 216 -6.05 9.01 -11.86
N TYR A 217 -5.05 9.85 -12.18
CA TYR A 217 -3.65 9.63 -11.85
C TYR A 217 -3.42 9.32 -10.37
N GLU A 218 -3.97 10.15 -9.47
CA GLU A 218 -3.87 9.95 -8.02
C GLU A 218 -4.36 8.56 -7.60
N PHE A 219 -5.47 8.10 -8.17
CA PHE A 219 -6.05 6.80 -7.84
C PHE A 219 -5.45 5.62 -8.62
N MET A 220 -4.50 5.87 -9.53
CA MET A 220 -3.64 4.83 -10.08
C MET A 220 -2.48 4.48 -9.14
N LYS A 221 -2.10 5.38 -8.21
CA LYS A 221 -1.01 5.15 -7.23
C LYS A 221 -1.24 3.88 -6.38
N PRO A 222 -2.43 3.61 -5.82
CA PRO A 222 -2.70 2.34 -5.14
C PRO A 222 -2.61 1.12 -6.05
N LEU A 223 -3.07 1.24 -7.31
CA LEU A 223 -3.07 0.14 -8.27
C LEU A 223 -1.65 -0.31 -8.64
N ILE A 224 -0.73 0.63 -8.89
CA ILE A 224 0.65 0.29 -9.18
C ILE A 224 1.35 -0.36 -7.98
N ILE A 225 1.13 0.12 -6.75
CA ILE A 225 1.72 -0.50 -5.55
C ILE A 225 1.16 -1.91 -5.36
N ARG A 226 -0.14 -2.11 -5.64
CA ARG A 226 -0.77 -3.43 -5.60
C ARG A 226 -0.18 -4.38 -6.63
N ALA A 227 0.14 -3.89 -7.82
CA ALA A 227 0.86 -4.64 -8.85
C ALA A 227 2.33 -4.91 -8.43
N ALA A 228 2.98 -3.97 -7.75
CA ALA A 228 4.33 -4.15 -7.20
C ALA A 228 4.38 -5.26 -6.14
N PHE A 229 3.38 -5.33 -5.24
CA PHE A 229 3.26 -6.42 -4.26
C PHE A 229 3.23 -7.79 -4.93
N PHE A 230 2.59 -7.88 -6.10
CA PHE A 230 2.55 -9.10 -6.88
C PHE A 230 3.89 -9.38 -7.60
N ALA A 231 4.51 -8.34 -8.16
CA ALA A 231 5.77 -8.47 -8.88
C ALA A 231 6.95 -8.83 -7.95
N PHE A 232 6.95 -8.35 -6.70
CA PHE A 232 8.00 -8.59 -5.71
C PHE A 232 7.43 -9.23 -4.43
N PRO A 233 7.06 -10.52 -4.46
CA PRO A 233 6.33 -11.16 -3.36
C PRO A 233 7.13 -11.30 -2.05
N TYR A 234 8.46 -11.13 -2.10
CA TYR A 234 9.35 -11.27 -0.94
C TYR A 234 9.84 -9.94 -0.35
N ALA A 235 9.51 -8.81 -0.98
CA ALA A 235 9.83 -7.50 -0.41
C ALA A 235 9.06 -7.26 0.89
N LYS A 236 9.61 -6.43 1.79
CA LYS A 236 9.01 -6.04 3.08
C LYS A 236 8.42 -4.64 3.06
N TYR A 237 8.88 -3.76 2.18
CA TYR A 237 8.40 -2.39 2.06
C TYR A 237 8.39 -1.93 0.61
N PHE A 238 7.36 -1.16 0.26
CA PHE A 238 7.21 -0.51 -1.02
C PHE A 238 7.15 0.99 -0.78
N TRP A 239 8.11 1.70 -1.32
CA TRP A 239 8.18 3.15 -1.22
C TRP A 239 7.71 3.76 -2.54
N PHE A 240 6.52 4.34 -2.53
CA PHE A 240 6.03 5.10 -3.67
C PHE A 240 6.72 6.46 -3.70
N ILE A 241 7.20 6.87 -4.89
CA ILE A 241 7.67 8.22 -5.16
C ILE A 241 7.17 8.60 -6.56
N ASP A 242 6.41 9.69 -6.62
CA ASP A 242 5.82 10.21 -7.85
C ASP A 242 6.87 10.64 -8.89
N GLN A 243 6.47 10.74 -10.16
CA GLN A 243 7.29 11.27 -11.26
C GLN A 243 7.73 12.72 -11.03
N ASN A 244 6.97 13.49 -10.23
CA ASN A 244 7.25 14.88 -9.89
C ASN A 244 8.18 15.03 -8.67
N GLY A 245 9.00 14.01 -8.37
CA GLY A 245 9.94 14.05 -7.25
C GLY A 245 11.28 13.41 -7.58
N LEU A 246 12.30 13.70 -6.80
CA LEU A 246 13.64 13.12 -6.94
C LEU A 246 14.19 12.68 -5.59
N ILE A 247 14.91 11.56 -5.61
CA ILE A 247 15.79 11.19 -4.50
C ILE A 247 17.11 11.92 -4.75
N VAL A 248 17.39 12.94 -3.96
CA VAL A 248 18.58 13.78 -4.13
C VAL A 248 19.73 13.27 -3.27
N LYS A 249 19.44 12.81 -2.05
CA LYS A 249 20.45 12.27 -1.14
C LYS A 249 20.61 10.78 -1.37
N MET A 250 21.52 10.43 -2.27
CA MET A 250 21.67 9.04 -2.70
C MET A 250 22.23 8.11 -1.60
N ASP A 251 22.90 8.64 -0.58
CA ASP A 251 23.42 7.91 0.59
C ASP A 251 22.40 7.69 1.71
N PHE A 252 21.21 8.32 1.66
CA PHE A 252 20.15 8.08 2.63
C PHE A 252 19.67 6.62 2.57
N SER A 253 19.82 5.86 3.67
CA SER A 253 19.37 4.47 3.75
C SER A 253 17.95 4.37 4.30
N LEU A 254 17.03 3.88 3.45
CA LEU A 254 15.63 3.69 3.86
C LEU A 254 15.48 2.52 4.84
N ASP A 255 16.28 1.47 4.69
CA ASP A 255 16.28 0.33 5.61
C ASP A 255 16.68 0.74 7.03
N GLN A 256 17.66 1.63 7.19
CA GLN A 256 18.00 2.21 8.49
C GLN A 256 16.87 3.08 9.04
N PHE A 257 16.29 3.95 8.20
CA PHE A 257 15.15 4.78 8.62
C PHE A 257 13.97 3.93 9.14
N LEU A 258 13.68 2.81 8.48
CA LEU A 258 12.58 1.89 8.83
C LEU A 258 12.85 1.03 10.07
N VAL A 259 14.07 1.06 10.63
CA VAL A 259 14.35 0.39 11.92
C VAL A 259 13.44 1.00 13.00
N PRO A 260 12.69 0.19 13.79
CA PRO A 260 11.71 0.71 14.74
C PRO A 260 12.25 1.78 15.71
N LYS A 261 13.51 1.64 16.15
CA LYS A 261 14.16 2.62 17.04
C LYS A 261 14.33 4.00 16.39
N ILE A 262 14.67 4.03 15.10
CA ILE A 262 14.87 5.26 14.33
C ILE A 262 13.51 5.82 13.94
N LEU A 263 12.66 5.00 13.30
CA LEU A 263 11.31 5.40 12.90
C LEU A 263 10.51 6.03 14.04
N ASN A 264 10.59 5.49 15.26
CA ASN A 264 9.86 5.99 16.42
C ASN A 264 10.11 7.46 16.75
N GLN A 265 11.26 8.01 16.36
CA GLN A 265 11.64 9.41 16.58
C GLN A 265 10.94 10.36 15.61
N PHE A 266 10.50 9.85 14.46
CA PHE A 266 9.87 10.64 13.39
C PHE A 266 8.35 10.53 13.36
N ILE A 267 7.75 9.63 14.16
CA ILE A 267 6.30 9.46 14.23
C ILE A 267 5.66 10.67 14.94
N LEU A 268 4.76 11.35 14.24
CA LEU A 268 3.88 12.36 14.79
C LEU A 268 2.78 11.68 15.63
N ARG A 269 2.68 12.10 16.89
CA ARG A 269 1.78 11.52 17.90
C ARG A 269 0.80 12.58 18.38
N GLY A 270 -0.46 12.21 18.54
CA GLY A 270 -1.51 13.14 18.99
C GLY A 270 -1.80 14.29 18.02
N THR A 271 -1.24 14.26 16.80
CA THR A 271 -1.59 15.20 15.72
C THR A 271 -2.90 14.78 15.07
N SER A 272 -3.70 15.76 14.64
CA SER A 272 -4.92 15.50 13.87
C SER A 272 -4.56 14.85 12.52
N ILE A 273 -5.40 13.89 12.09
CA ILE A 273 -5.16 13.16 10.83
C ILE A 273 -5.29 14.08 9.61
N VAL A 274 -6.29 14.95 9.66
CA VAL A 274 -6.52 16.04 8.72
C VAL A 274 -6.81 17.32 9.49
N LYS A 275 -6.56 18.47 8.87
CA LYS A 275 -6.82 19.79 9.45
C LYS A 275 -8.27 19.88 9.98
N GLY A 276 -8.41 20.32 11.23
CA GLY A 276 -9.72 20.52 11.87
C GLY A 276 -10.43 19.24 12.34
N SER A 277 -9.86 18.05 12.14
CA SER A 277 -10.47 16.81 12.63
C SER A 277 -10.23 16.60 14.14
N ASN A 278 -11.25 16.09 14.83
CA ASN A 278 -11.16 15.63 16.22
C ASN A 278 -10.45 14.27 16.34
N ILE A 279 -10.27 13.55 15.22
CA ILE A 279 -9.56 12.28 15.21
C ILE A 279 -8.05 12.55 15.10
N LYS A 280 -7.31 11.99 16.04
CA LYS A 280 -5.87 12.17 16.19
C LYS A 280 -5.13 10.85 16.05
N SER A 281 -3.88 10.95 15.61
CA SER A 281 -2.92 9.84 15.66
C SER A 281 -2.72 9.35 17.09
N TYR A 282 -2.52 8.05 17.25
CA TYR A 282 -2.36 7.43 18.56
C TYR A 282 -1.09 7.91 19.28
N ALA A 283 -1.25 8.33 20.53
CA ALA A 283 -0.14 8.72 21.39
C ALA A 283 0.90 7.59 21.53
N GLU A 284 0.44 6.35 21.63
CA GLU A 284 1.28 5.16 21.85
C GLU A 284 1.29 4.20 20.65
N LEU A 285 1.46 4.70 19.43
CA LEU A 285 1.73 3.84 18.26
C LEU A 285 3.16 3.26 18.34
N PRO A 286 3.37 1.96 18.54
CA PRO A 286 4.73 1.41 18.55
C PRO A 286 5.23 1.23 17.11
N ALA A 287 6.46 1.68 16.84
CA ALA A 287 7.02 1.70 15.48
C ALA A 287 7.07 0.31 14.80
N ASN A 288 7.28 -0.77 15.57
CA ASN A 288 7.28 -2.14 15.03
C ASN A 288 5.91 -2.63 14.50
N ARG A 289 4.81 -1.94 14.86
CA ARG A 289 3.45 -2.24 14.40
C ARG A 289 3.04 -1.45 13.17
N VAL A 290 3.83 -0.46 12.77
CA VAL A 290 3.58 0.38 11.60
C VAL A 290 3.63 -0.48 10.34
N LYS A 291 2.67 -0.24 9.44
CA LYS A 291 2.57 -0.89 8.12
C LYS A 291 2.41 0.13 7.00
N ILE A 292 2.01 1.35 7.33
CA ILE A 292 1.82 2.45 6.38
C ILE A 292 2.51 3.67 6.98
N ILE A 293 3.31 4.40 6.20
CA ILE A 293 3.95 5.65 6.62
C ILE A 293 3.54 6.72 5.62
N ILE A 294 2.87 7.76 6.10
CA ILE A 294 2.35 8.86 5.29
C ILE A 294 2.93 10.16 5.82
N PRO A 295 3.66 10.93 5.00
CA PRO A 295 4.14 12.22 5.42
C PRO A 295 3.00 13.24 5.54
N GLN A 296 3.14 14.16 6.48
CA GLN A 296 2.17 15.22 6.75
C GLN A 296 2.88 16.58 6.69
N THR A 297 2.22 17.55 6.04
CA THR A 297 2.70 18.94 5.92
C THR A 297 2.41 19.72 7.20
N LYS A 298 2.91 20.97 7.26
CA LYS A 298 2.64 21.90 8.37
C LYS A 298 1.15 22.16 8.56
N ASP A 299 0.42 22.20 7.46
CA ASP A 299 -1.01 22.47 7.43
C ASP A 299 -1.87 21.22 7.69
N MET A 300 -1.24 20.14 8.16
CA MET A 300 -1.87 18.85 8.44
C MET A 300 -2.47 18.17 7.19
N GLU A 301 -1.91 18.46 6.01
CA GLU A 301 -2.26 17.77 4.77
C GLU A 301 -1.43 16.49 4.63
N LEU A 302 -2.06 15.41 4.21
CA LEU A 302 -1.36 14.15 3.91
C LEU A 302 -0.70 14.24 2.53
N VAL A 303 0.57 13.84 2.44
CA VAL A 303 1.33 13.85 1.18
C VAL A 303 1.23 12.48 0.51
N THR A 304 0.66 12.43 -0.69
CA THR A 304 0.47 11.20 -1.48
C THR A 304 1.51 11.01 -2.59
N ASP A 305 2.42 11.97 -2.74
CA ASP A 305 3.49 11.94 -3.74
C ASP A 305 4.70 11.11 -3.29
N SER A 306 4.81 10.82 -1.99
CA SER A 306 5.80 9.89 -1.45
C SER A 306 5.31 9.26 -0.14
N PHE A 307 5.16 7.94 -0.11
CA PHE A 307 4.68 7.21 1.06
C PHE A 307 5.10 5.73 1.01
N ILE A 308 5.07 5.05 2.16
CA ILE A 308 5.58 3.68 2.29
C ILE A 308 4.47 2.74 2.75
N VAL A 309 4.39 1.56 2.14
CA VAL A 309 3.44 0.50 2.50
C VAL A 309 4.16 -0.84 2.61
N ALA A 310 3.90 -1.57 3.70
CA ALA A 310 4.38 -2.94 3.89
C ALA A 310 3.35 -3.96 3.33
N PRO A 311 3.79 -5.02 2.61
CA PRO A 311 2.91 -6.06 2.10
C PRO A 311 2.48 -6.96 3.26
N GLY A 312 1.28 -6.72 3.75
CA GLY A 312 0.64 -7.51 4.80
C GLY A 312 -0.85 -7.23 4.81
N LEU A 313 -1.59 -7.77 5.78
CA LEU A 313 -3.04 -7.58 5.86
C LEU A 313 -3.45 -6.10 5.75
N TYR A 314 -2.80 -5.23 6.53
CA TYR A 314 -3.15 -3.81 6.55
C TYR A 314 -2.68 -3.05 5.32
N GLY A 315 -1.51 -3.36 4.76
CA GLY A 315 -1.07 -2.74 3.51
C GLY A 315 -1.94 -3.15 2.33
N LYS A 316 -2.35 -4.42 2.26
CA LYS A 316 -3.30 -4.90 1.25
C LYS A 316 -4.67 -4.24 1.43
N ALA A 317 -5.21 -4.21 2.66
CA ALA A 317 -6.48 -3.56 2.95
C ALA A 317 -6.47 -2.06 2.63
N PHE A 318 -5.35 -1.35 2.89
CA PHE A 318 -5.15 0.05 2.51
C PHE A 318 -5.29 0.25 1.01
N LEU A 319 -4.56 -0.54 0.22
CA LEU A 319 -4.56 -0.44 -1.23
C LEU A 319 -5.89 -0.89 -1.82
N ASP A 320 -6.48 -1.98 -1.31
CA ASP A 320 -7.75 -2.52 -1.77
C ASP A 320 -8.90 -1.52 -1.48
N TYR A 321 -8.92 -0.85 -0.31
CA TYR A 321 -9.88 0.22 -0.01
C TYR A 321 -9.77 1.37 -1.02
N LEU A 322 -8.56 1.87 -1.28
CA LEU A 322 -8.36 3.01 -2.19
C LEU A 322 -8.56 2.63 -3.66
N SER A 323 -8.43 1.34 -3.98
CA SER A 323 -8.65 0.79 -5.33
C SER A 323 -10.10 0.42 -5.57
N ASP A 324 -10.96 0.38 -4.54
CA ASP A 324 -12.37 0.05 -4.69
C ASP A 324 -13.07 1.11 -5.56
N PRO A 325 -13.79 0.73 -6.63
CA PRO A 325 -14.52 1.66 -7.47
C PRO A 325 -15.47 2.59 -6.71
N LEU A 326 -16.10 2.15 -5.62
CA LEU A 326 -16.99 2.99 -4.83
C LEU A 326 -16.22 4.12 -4.13
N VAL A 327 -15.04 3.81 -3.59
CA VAL A 327 -14.16 4.81 -2.99
C VAL A 327 -13.61 5.70 -4.09
N ARG A 328 -12.99 5.12 -5.12
CA ARG A 328 -12.30 5.86 -6.17
C ARG A 328 -13.18 6.86 -6.92
N ASN A 329 -14.43 6.50 -7.16
CA ASN A 329 -15.38 7.33 -7.91
C ASN A 329 -16.23 8.25 -7.03
N SER A 330 -16.01 8.23 -5.72
CA SER A 330 -16.59 9.24 -4.84
C SER A 330 -16.01 10.62 -5.13
N GLN A 331 -16.74 11.66 -4.75
CA GLN A 331 -16.36 13.06 -5.00
C GLN A 331 -15.33 13.52 -3.96
N TRP A 332 -14.10 13.03 -4.07
CA TRP A 332 -12.98 13.49 -3.26
C TRP A 332 -12.32 14.71 -3.88
N ASP A 333 -11.86 15.64 -3.04
CA ASP A 333 -10.98 16.73 -3.50
C ASP A 333 -9.60 16.20 -3.94
N SER A 334 -9.14 15.11 -3.32
CA SER A 334 -7.86 14.47 -3.60
C SER A 334 -7.80 13.04 -3.04
N MET A 335 -6.80 12.27 -3.45
CA MET A 335 -6.49 10.98 -2.81
C MET A 335 -6.16 11.16 -1.32
N ALA A 336 -5.49 12.26 -0.93
CA ALA A 336 -5.22 12.59 0.46
C ALA A 336 -6.52 12.69 1.29
N SER A 337 -7.58 13.28 0.74
CA SER A 337 -8.91 13.34 1.38
C SER A 337 -9.52 11.94 1.57
N SER A 338 -9.38 11.05 0.58
CA SER A 338 -9.88 9.67 0.68
C SER A 338 -9.12 8.85 1.74
N ILE A 339 -7.80 9.03 1.86
CA ILE A 339 -6.98 8.44 2.92
C ILE A 339 -7.36 9.01 4.28
N GLY A 340 -7.51 10.33 4.35
CA GLY A 340 -7.94 11.03 5.56
C GLY A 340 -9.28 10.51 6.06
N HIS A 341 -10.25 10.28 5.17
CA HIS A 341 -11.52 9.65 5.49
C HIS A 341 -11.31 8.24 6.06
N MET A 342 -10.57 7.38 5.36
CA MET A 342 -10.31 6.02 5.81
C MET A 342 -9.68 5.99 7.22
N LEU A 343 -8.69 6.83 7.48
CA LEU A 343 -8.00 6.88 8.77
C LEU A 343 -8.89 7.43 9.90
N GLN A 344 -9.84 8.32 9.58
CA GLN A 344 -10.81 8.83 10.56
C GLN A 344 -11.86 7.78 10.95
N TRP A 345 -12.33 6.97 10.00
CA TRP A 345 -13.43 6.02 10.21
C TRP A 345 -12.99 4.58 10.50
N HIS A 346 -11.72 4.24 10.27
CA HIS A 346 -11.19 2.90 10.52
C HIS A 346 -10.04 2.91 11.53
N PRO A 347 -10.34 2.84 12.85
CA PRO A 347 -9.34 2.89 13.93
C PRO A 347 -8.24 1.82 13.80
N LYS A 348 -8.60 0.63 13.29
CA LYS A 348 -7.63 -0.46 13.05
C LYS A 348 -6.61 -0.13 11.96
N MET A 349 -6.99 0.67 10.96
CA MET A 349 -6.07 1.18 9.94
C MET A 349 -5.18 2.26 10.55
N LEU A 350 -5.77 3.21 11.27
CA LEU A 350 -5.03 4.26 11.95
C LEU A 350 -3.98 3.70 12.93
N ALA A 351 -4.30 2.62 13.64
CA ALA A 351 -3.37 1.94 14.56
C ALA A 351 -2.17 1.27 13.88
N ARG A 352 -2.10 1.31 12.54
CA ARG A 352 -1.04 0.76 11.71
C ARG A 352 -0.41 1.80 10.79
N THR A 353 -0.85 3.05 10.87
CA THR A 353 -0.37 4.16 10.05
C THR A 353 0.42 5.13 10.91
N ALA A 354 1.69 5.33 10.56
CA ALA A 354 2.50 6.41 11.12
C ALA A 354 2.36 7.65 10.24
N LEU A 355 2.07 8.79 10.88
CA LEU A 355 2.27 10.10 10.28
C LEU A 355 3.68 10.57 10.60
N VAL A 356 4.39 11.14 9.63
CA VAL A 356 5.75 11.68 9.80
C VAL A 356 5.83 13.08 9.21
N HIS A 357 6.81 13.89 9.60
CA HIS A 357 7.03 15.18 8.93
C HIS A 357 7.33 14.96 7.43
N SER A 358 6.79 15.82 6.56
CA SER A 358 7.01 15.77 5.11
C SER A 358 8.49 15.66 4.76
N LYS A 359 9.35 16.43 5.43
CA LYS A 359 10.80 16.50 5.19
C LYS A 359 11.54 15.15 5.22
N VAL A 360 11.00 14.14 5.92
CA VAL A 360 11.67 12.84 6.11
C VAL A 360 11.79 12.04 4.80
N ILE A 361 10.77 12.06 3.94
CA ILE A 361 10.76 11.33 2.66
C ILE A 361 10.01 12.08 1.53
N ALA A 362 9.60 13.32 1.77
CA ALA A 362 8.63 14.05 0.96
C ALA A 362 8.75 15.58 1.13
N ALA A 363 9.99 16.11 1.19
CA ALA A 363 10.19 17.54 1.38
C ALA A 363 9.65 18.33 0.17
N ARG A 364 8.90 19.40 0.41
CA ARG A 364 8.32 20.20 -0.69
C ARG A 364 9.33 21.20 -1.21
N TYR A 365 9.50 21.27 -2.53
CA TYR A 365 10.25 22.33 -3.16
C TYR A 365 9.52 23.66 -3.01
N ASN A 366 10.23 24.68 -2.53
CA ASN A 366 9.75 26.06 -2.50
C ASN A 366 10.45 26.81 -3.63
N TYR A 367 9.71 27.20 -4.66
CA TYR A 367 10.28 27.90 -5.83
C TYR A 367 10.54 29.39 -5.57
N ASP A 368 9.93 29.97 -4.53
CA ASP A 368 10.11 31.38 -4.14
C ASP A 368 11.38 31.60 -3.29
N ARG A 369 12.09 30.53 -2.93
CA ARG A 369 13.24 30.57 -2.03
C ARG A 369 14.35 29.63 -2.51
N GLU A 370 15.59 30.08 -2.41
CA GLU A 370 16.72 29.16 -2.62
C GLU A 370 16.75 28.09 -1.51
N PRO A 371 17.13 26.84 -1.83
CA PRO A 371 17.28 25.79 -0.83
C PRO A 371 18.34 26.16 0.21
N GLU A 372 17.91 26.35 1.45
CA GLU A 372 18.82 26.61 2.57
C GLU A 372 19.64 25.36 2.93
N LYS A 373 20.82 25.55 3.54
CA LYS A 373 21.64 24.42 4.06
C LYS A 373 20.94 23.70 5.21
N LYS A 374 20.20 24.44 6.05
CA LYS A 374 19.34 23.91 7.11
C LYS A 374 18.02 24.65 7.08
N GLY A 375 17.01 24.03 6.48
CA GLY A 375 15.67 24.60 6.38
C GLY A 375 14.73 24.14 7.51
N ASP A 376 13.50 24.64 7.49
CA ASP A 376 12.44 24.27 8.43
C ASP A 376 11.98 22.80 8.31
N LEU A 377 11.00 22.35 9.11
CA LEU A 377 10.55 20.94 9.14
C LEU A 377 9.74 20.48 7.91
N TYR A 378 9.49 21.35 6.92
CA TYR A 378 8.49 21.09 5.87
C TYR A 378 8.96 21.36 4.45
N TRP A 379 9.72 22.44 4.25
CA TRP A 379 10.34 22.78 2.98
C TRP A 379 11.66 22.04 2.77
N TYR A 380 11.97 21.82 1.51
CA TYR A 380 13.21 21.21 1.09
C TYR A 380 14.43 22.05 1.48
N SER A 381 15.45 21.37 1.95
CA SER A 381 16.80 21.84 2.21
C SER A 381 17.81 20.83 1.69
N MET A 382 19.06 21.25 1.48
CA MET A 382 20.08 20.44 0.80
C MET A 382 20.43 19.12 1.52
N GLU A 383 20.07 18.97 2.79
CA GLU A 383 20.31 17.74 3.57
C GLU A 383 19.18 16.70 3.45
N ASP A 384 18.06 17.07 2.82
CA ASP A 384 16.86 16.22 2.75
C ASP A 384 16.96 15.15 1.69
N PRO A 385 16.38 13.96 1.93
CA PRO A 385 16.58 12.85 1.03
C PRO A 385 15.77 12.94 -0.26
N VAL A 386 14.59 13.54 -0.20
CA VAL A 386 13.66 13.62 -1.31
C VAL A 386 13.12 15.02 -1.44
N ILE A 387 13.12 15.51 -2.68
CA ILE A 387 12.46 16.74 -3.09
C ILE A 387 11.22 16.41 -3.92
N LEU A 388 10.11 17.07 -3.61
CA LEU A 388 8.85 16.98 -4.34
C LEU A 388 8.52 18.32 -4.99
N PHE A 389 8.36 18.32 -6.31
CA PHE A 389 8.02 19.50 -7.10
C PHE A 389 6.52 19.74 -7.15
N HIS A 390 5.88 19.75 -5.98
CA HIS A 390 4.44 19.94 -5.89
C HIS A 390 4.01 21.26 -6.54
N GLY A 391 2.91 21.24 -7.29
CA GLY A 391 2.39 22.41 -8.00
C GLY A 391 3.17 22.80 -9.28
N CYS A 392 4.20 22.04 -9.68
CA CYS A 392 5.02 22.41 -10.85
C CYS A 392 4.26 22.36 -12.16
N ARG A 393 3.19 21.57 -12.23
CA ARG A 393 2.39 21.39 -13.46
C ARG A 393 1.56 22.63 -13.74
N GLU A 394 0.95 23.16 -12.69
CA GLU A 394 0.20 24.41 -12.67
C GLU A 394 1.10 25.60 -13.04
N ARG A 395 2.39 25.53 -12.64
CA ARG A 395 3.41 26.53 -13.01
C ARG A 395 4.05 26.31 -14.39
N GLY A 396 3.87 25.13 -15.01
CA GLY A 396 4.60 24.75 -16.22
C GLY A 396 6.12 24.58 -16.02
N SER A 397 6.59 24.40 -14.77
CA SER A 397 8.01 24.39 -14.41
C SER A 397 8.58 23.00 -14.11
N CYS A 398 7.80 21.92 -14.23
CA CYS A 398 8.26 20.59 -13.78
C CYS A 398 9.59 20.16 -14.40
N VAL A 399 9.76 20.35 -15.72
CA VAL A 399 11.00 19.95 -16.43
C VAL A 399 12.19 20.79 -15.96
N SER A 400 12.03 22.11 -15.84
CA SER A 400 13.11 23.00 -15.38
C SER A 400 13.47 22.73 -13.91
N ASP A 401 12.45 22.50 -13.06
CA ASP A 401 12.63 22.22 -11.64
C ASP A 401 13.41 20.91 -11.47
N ILE A 402 12.97 19.82 -12.13
CA ILE A 402 13.65 18.51 -12.11
C ILE A 402 15.09 18.65 -12.59
N ASN A 403 15.33 19.27 -13.74
CA ASN A 403 16.66 19.40 -14.32
C ASN A 403 17.64 20.17 -13.42
N SER A 404 17.14 21.09 -12.58
CA SER A 404 17.96 21.86 -11.64
C SER A 404 18.54 21.03 -10.49
N PHE A 405 17.99 19.83 -10.24
CA PHE A 405 18.37 18.95 -9.12
C PHE A 405 18.88 17.57 -9.55
N VAL A 406 18.82 17.21 -10.84
CA VAL A 406 19.34 15.91 -11.33
C VAL A 406 20.88 15.86 -11.37
N GLN A 407 21.56 17.02 -11.42
CA GLN A 407 23.03 17.12 -11.55
C GLN A 407 23.77 17.52 -10.25
N LYS A 408 23.04 17.73 -9.16
CA LYS A 408 23.62 18.04 -7.84
C LYS A 408 23.55 16.81 -6.95
#